data_AF-A0A1F5G776-F1
#
_entry.id   AF-A0A1F5G776-F1
#
_cell.length_a   1.000
_cell.length_b   1.000
_cell.length_c   1.000
_cell.angle_alpha   90.00
_cell.angle_beta   90.00
_cell.angle_gamma   90.00
#
_symmetry.space_group_name_H-M   'P 1'
#
loop_
_entity.id
_entity.type
_entity.pdbx_description
1 polymer ?
#
loop_
_entity_poly.entity_id
_entity_poly.type
_entity_poly.pdbx_seq_one_letter_code
_entity_poly.pdbx_strand_id
1 'polypeptide(L)'
;MPRFHKSERVHHIEKILSKEELDTKHVAALEAKSLISWKSPDRVFKARGKKYFVKVALYGIIFILLAIALKEFFLVGVILAVMFVVYVLASHEPMTIEHRVTNMGIISGGKSFLWSELDSFWFDKKGDDHLLIVQTHLRFPSRLIIILNSVSERTLLDILEEHLHYHEGPVHTLFDKWANFLQERINLE
;
A
#
# COMPACT_ATOMS: atom_id res chain seq x y z
N MET A 1 39.56 -39.57 -2.29
CA MET A 1 38.12 -39.92 -2.27
C MET A 1 37.30 -38.63 -2.32
N PRO A 2 36.46 -38.40 -3.36
CA PRO A 2 35.67 -37.18 -3.44
C PRO A 2 34.44 -37.30 -2.52
N ARG A 3 34.32 -36.40 -1.54
CA ARG A 3 33.18 -36.37 -0.60
C ARG A 3 31.95 -35.78 -1.31
N PHE A 4 30.84 -36.50 -1.22
CA PHE A 4 29.57 -36.21 -1.91
C PHE A 4 28.95 -34.87 -1.50
N HIS A 5 28.90 -33.93 -2.46
CA HIS A 5 28.13 -32.67 -2.44
C HIS A 5 26.62 -32.89 -2.74
N LYS A 6 26.04 -34.05 -2.34
CA LYS A 6 24.71 -34.48 -2.81
C LYS A 6 23.55 -33.79 -2.07
N SER A 7 23.73 -33.44 -0.80
CA SER A 7 22.66 -32.84 0.04
C SER A 7 22.28 -31.42 -0.39
N GLU A 8 23.26 -30.55 -0.67
CA GLU A 8 22.97 -29.17 -1.09
C GLU A 8 22.28 -29.10 -2.46
N ARG A 9 22.65 -29.99 -3.39
CA ARG A 9 22.01 -30.04 -4.71
C ARG A 9 20.55 -30.48 -4.65
N VAL A 10 20.19 -31.41 -3.78
CA VAL A 10 18.79 -31.86 -3.64
C VAL A 10 17.92 -30.75 -3.07
N HIS A 11 18.37 -30.08 -2.01
CA HIS A 11 17.65 -28.93 -1.46
C HIS A 11 17.52 -27.76 -2.45
N HIS A 12 18.56 -27.52 -3.26
CA HIS A 12 18.51 -26.48 -4.29
C HIS A 12 17.50 -26.83 -5.39
N ILE A 13 17.45 -28.08 -5.84
CA ILE A 13 16.51 -28.56 -6.87
C ILE A 13 15.06 -28.53 -6.36
N GLU A 14 14.79 -28.97 -5.12
CA GLU A 14 13.46 -28.88 -4.51
C GLU A 14 12.99 -27.43 -4.42
N LYS A 15 13.88 -26.51 -4.04
CA LYS A 15 13.57 -25.09 -3.95
C LYS A 15 13.30 -24.46 -5.31
N ILE A 16 14.00 -24.91 -6.36
CA ILE A 16 13.75 -24.47 -7.75
C ILE A 16 12.40 -25.00 -8.23
N LEU A 17 12.12 -26.29 -8.07
CA LEU A 17 10.83 -26.90 -8.45
C LEU A 17 9.67 -26.20 -7.75
N SER A 18 9.77 -25.99 -6.44
CA SER A 18 8.75 -25.32 -5.65
C SER A 18 8.51 -23.88 -6.12
N LYS A 19 9.58 -23.17 -6.52
CA LYS A 19 9.47 -21.80 -7.03
C LYS A 19 8.83 -21.76 -8.42
N GLU A 20 9.19 -22.67 -9.31
CA GLU A 20 8.62 -22.78 -10.66
C GLU A 20 7.14 -23.19 -10.62
N GLU A 21 6.77 -24.09 -9.71
CA GLU A 21 5.37 -24.44 -9.42
C GLU A 21 4.57 -23.27 -8.87
N LEU A 22 5.16 -22.44 -8.00
CA LEU A 22 4.52 -21.21 -7.53
C LEU A 22 4.36 -20.21 -8.67
N ASP A 23 5.40 -19.99 -9.48
CA ASP A 23 5.37 -19.04 -10.60
C ASP A 23 4.30 -19.44 -11.64
N THR A 24 4.17 -20.73 -11.96
CA THR A 24 3.09 -21.22 -12.83
C THR A 24 1.70 -21.03 -12.23
N LYS A 25 1.54 -21.20 -10.91
CA LYS A 25 0.27 -20.90 -10.22
C LYS A 25 -0.08 -19.41 -10.28
N HIS A 26 0.90 -18.51 -10.19
CA HIS A 26 0.68 -17.07 -10.35
C HIS A 26 0.20 -16.74 -11.76
N VAL A 27 0.83 -17.31 -12.79
CA VAL A 27 0.40 -17.13 -14.19
C VAL A 27 -1.02 -17.66 -14.39
N ALA A 28 -1.34 -18.85 -13.89
CA ALA A 28 -2.68 -19.42 -13.96
C ALA A 28 -3.71 -18.58 -13.18
N ALA A 29 -3.32 -18.02 -12.03
CA ALA A 29 -4.19 -17.16 -11.22
C ALA A 29 -4.56 -15.85 -11.95
N LEU A 30 -3.69 -15.32 -12.82
CA LEU A 30 -4.01 -14.13 -13.63
C LEU A 30 -5.10 -14.39 -14.67
N GLU A 31 -5.20 -15.63 -15.17
CA GLU A 31 -6.21 -16.08 -16.14
C GLU A 31 -7.46 -16.66 -15.45
N ALA A 32 -7.44 -16.78 -14.13
CA ALA A 32 -8.52 -17.36 -13.35
C ALA A 32 -9.81 -16.52 -13.45
N LYS A 33 -10.95 -17.22 -13.33
CA LYS A 33 -12.27 -16.60 -13.45
C LYS A 33 -12.47 -15.57 -12.32
N SER A 34 -12.74 -14.32 -12.70
CA SER A 34 -13.08 -13.26 -11.76
C SER A 34 -14.48 -13.45 -11.19
N LEU A 35 -14.59 -13.50 -9.85
CA LEU A 35 -15.84 -13.48 -9.12
C LEU A 35 -16.39 -12.04 -9.03
N ILE A 36 -15.50 -11.10 -8.71
CA ILE A 36 -15.82 -9.67 -8.62
C ILE A 36 -14.61 -8.83 -9.05
N SER A 37 -14.88 -7.69 -9.69
CA SER A 37 -13.87 -6.77 -10.19
C SER A 37 -14.29 -5.32 -9.94
N TRP A 38 -13.38 -4.49 -9.45
CA TRP A 38 -13.61 -3.05 -9.29
C TRP A 38 -12.33 -2.25 -9.51
N LYS A 39 -12.48 -0.95 -9.71
CA LYS A 39 -11.34 -0.03 -9.90
C LYS A 39 -11.30 0.94 -8.76
N SER A 40 -10.17 1.00 -8.07
CA SER A 40 -9.97 1.92 -6.94
C SER A 40 -8.61 2.62 -7.03
N PRO A 41 -8.42 3.80 -6.41
CA PRO A 41 -7.10 4.42 -6.32
C PRO A 41 -6.11 3.52 -5.58
N ASP A 42 -4.84 3.50 -6.02
CA ASP A 42 -3.76 2.71 -5.38
C ASP A 42 -3.55 3.05 -3.89
N ARG A 43 -3.86 4.29 -3.50
CA ARG A 43 -3.71 4.80 -2.14
C ARG A 43 -4.83 5.75 -1.80
N VAL A 44 -5.16 5.81 -0.51
CA VAL A 44 -6.07 6.83 0.02
C VAL A 44 -5.48 8.19 -0.29
N PHE A 45 -6.16 8.95 -1.15
CA PHE A 45 -5.67 10.23 -1.63
C PHE A 45 -6.62 11.34 -1.26
N LYS A 46 -6.25 12.07 -0.22
CA LYS A 46 -6.83 13.39 0.03
C LYS A 46 -6.08 14.39 -0.84
N ALA A 47 -6.71 14.82 -1.94
CA ALA A 47 -6.19 15.89 -2.78
C ALA A 47 -5.81 17.09 -1.91
N ARG A 48 -4.57 17.58 -2.02
CA ARG A 48 -4.14 18.76 -1.29
C ARG A 48 -4.91 19.97 -1.84
N GLY A 49 -5.84 20.50 -1.05
CA GLY A 49 -6.65 21.65 -1.47
C GLY A 49 -5.82 22.91 -1.67
N LYS A 50 -6.38 23.92 -2.35
CA LYS A 50 -5.73 25.23 -2.63
C LYS A 50 -5.10 25.86 -1.38
N LYS A 51 -5.71 25.69 -0.21
CA LYS A 51 -5.21 26.16 1.09
C LYS A 51 -3.81 25.62 1.43
N TYR A 52 -3.49 24.38 1.07
CA TYR A 52 -2.17 23.79 1.29
C TYR A 52 -1.10 24.51 0.47
N PHE A 53 -1.34 24.69 -0.84
CA PHE A 53 -0.41 25.39 -1.73
C PHE A 53 -0.23 26.86 -1.35
N VAL A 54 -1.29 27.53 -0.89
CA VAL A 54 -1.20 28.91 -0.36
C VAL A 54 -0.30 28.96 0.87
N LYS A 55 -0.41 28.02 1.81
CA LYS A 55 0.48 27.95 2.99
C LYS A 55 1.93 27.72 2.58
N VAL A 56 2.18 26.76 1.69
CA VAL A 56 3.53 26.46 1.19
C VAL A 56 4.14 27.68 0.49
N ALA A 57 3.38 28.36 -0.36
CA ALA A 57 3.81 29.59 -1.01
C ALA A 57 4.09 30.72 -0.01
N LEU A 58 3.23 30.90 0.99
CA LEU A 58 3.41 31.92 2.04
C LEU A 58 4.72 31.70 2.81
N TYR A 59 4.96 30.48 3.30
CA TYR A 59 6.21 30.15 4.00
C TYR A 59 7.42 30.28 3.07
N GLY A 60 7.31 29.82 1.82
CA GLY A 60 8.37 29.96 0.82
C GLY A 60 8.77 31.42 0.59
N ILE A 61 7.80 32.32 0.42
CA ILE A 61 8.05 33.75 0.24
C ILE A 61 8.73 34.35 1.48
N ILE A 62 8.27 34.00 2.69
CA ILE A 62 8.88 34.49 3.94
C ILE A 62 10.37 34.09 4.00
N PHE A 63 10.69 32.83 3.69
CA PHE A 63 12.08 32.36 3.69
C PHE A 63 12.92 33.02 2.59
N ILE A 64 12.34 33.26 1.40
CA ILE A 64 13.03 33.97 0.32
C ILE A 64 13.36 35.41 0.73
N LEU A 65 12.39 36.13 1.31
CA LEU A 65 12.60 37.50 1.79
C LEU A 65 13.68 37.54 2.88
N LEU A 66 13.66 36.58 3.80
CA LEU A 66 14.69 36.45 4.83
C LEU A 66 16.09 36.19 4.23
N ALA A 67 16.18 35.30 3.25
CA ALA A 67 17.44 34.99 2.56
C ALA A 67 18.02 36.22 1.83
N ILE A 68 17.16 37.01 1.18
CA ILE A 68 17.54 38.26 0.52
C ILE A 68 18.01 39.30 1.55
N ALA A 69 17.32 39.41 2.69
CA ALA A 69 17.72 40.31 3.77
C ALA A 69 19.11 39.97 4.34
N LEU A 70 19.44 38.67 4.39
CA LEU A 70 20.76 38.16 4.77
C LEU A 70 21.80 38.27 3.64
N LYS A 71 21.41 38.74 2.44
CA LYS A 71 22.24 38.80 1.21
C LYS A 71 22.73 37.43 0.73
N GLU A 72 22.04 36.36 1.12
CA GLU A 72 22.38 34.99 0.78
C GLU A 72 21.57 34.53 -0.46
N PHE A 73 22.00 34.98 -1.64
CA PHE A 73 21.30 34.68 -2.90
C PHE A 73 21.35 33.19 -3.28
N PHE A 74 22.38 32.45 -2.86
CA PHE A 74 22.45 31.01 -3.08
C PHE A 74 21.30 30.27 -2.38
N LEU A 75 20.95 30.70 -1.17
CA LEU A 75 19.91 30.08 -0.36
C LEU A 75 18.51 30.25 -0.98
N VAL A 76 18.28 31.34 -1.73
CA VAL A 76 17.05 31.53 -2.52
C VAL A 76 16.88 30.41 -3.55
N GLY A 77 17.94 30.04 -4.27
CA GLY A 77 17.91 28.94 -5.24
C GLY A 77 17.56 27.60 -4.59
N VAL A 78 18.12 27.31 -3.42
CA VAL A 78 17.80 26.09 -2.66
C VAL A 78 16.33 26.07 -2.22
N ILE A 79 15.80 27.18 -1.71
CA ILE A 79 14.39 27.29 -1.32
C ILE A 79 13.48 27.03 -2.52
N LEU A 80 13.79 27.61 -3.68
CA LEU A 80 13.02 27.38 -4.91
C LEU A 80 13.06 25.91 -5.35
N ALA A 81 14.21 25.24 -5.24
CA ALA A 81 14.33 23.82 -5.56
C ALA A 81 13.47 22.94 -4.63
N VAL A 82 13.49 23.22 -3.32
CA VAL A 82 12.66 22.49 -2.35
C VAL A 82 11.17 22.75 -2.61
N MET A 83 10.79 23.99 -2.86
CA MET A 83 9.42 24.37 -3.22
C MET A 83 8.94 23.60 -4.47
N PHE A 84 9.79 23.49 -5.47
CA PHE A 84 9.51 22.73 -6.68
C PHE A 84 9.29 21.25 -6.38
N VAL A 85 10.16 20.62 -5.58
CA VAL A 85 9.99 19.21 -5.18
C VAL A 85 8.68 19.01 -4.42
N VAL A 86 8.36 19.88 -3.45
CA VAL A 86 7.10 19.81 -2.70
C VAL A 86 5.89 19.95 -3.62
N TYR A 87 5.94 20.86 -4.59
CA TYR A 87 4.88 21.05 -5.58
C TYR A 87 4.68 19.79 -6.41
N VAL A 88 5.76 19.24 -6.98
CA VAL A 88 5.72 18.01 -7.76
C VAL A 88 5.12 16.88 -6.93
N LEU A 89 5.63 16.62 -5.73
CA LEU A 89 5.11 15.54 -4.86
C LEU A 89 3.63 15.73 -4.49
N ALA A 90 3.18 16.97 -4.29
CA ALA A 90 1.79 17.26 -3.92
C ALA A 90 0.81 17.18 -5.11
N SER A 91 1.29 17.38 -6.34
CA SER A 91 0.46 17.40 -7.55
C SER A 91 0.31 16.04 -8.25
N HIS A 92 1.06 15.00 -7.82
CA HIS A 92 0.93 13.66 -8.41
C HIS A 92 -0.31 12.94 -7.89
N GLU A 93 -1.35 12.92 -8.71
CA GLU A 93 -2.56 12.13 -8.48
C GLU A 93 -2.24 10.62 -8.47
N PRO A 94 -2.90 9.82 -7.61
CA PRO A 94 -2.73 8.38 -7.63
C PRO A 94 -3.32 7.78 -8.90
N MET A 95 -2.65 6.77 -9.43
CA MET A 95 -3.21 5.96 -10.51
C MET A 95 -4.40 5.14 -9.99
N THR A 96 -5.40 4.96 -10.85
CA THR A 96 -6.49 4.03 -10.60
C THR A 96 -6.03 2.64 -10.99
N ILE A 97 -6.23 1.69 -10.08
CA ILE A 97 -5.83 0.29 -10.22
C ILE A 97 -7.08 -0.57 -10.24
N GLU A 98 -7.05 -1.62 -11.06
CA GLU A 98 -8.08 -2.65 -11.06
C GLU A 98 -7.76 -3.75 -10.06
N HIS A 99 -8.76 -4.07 -9.24
CA HIS A 99 -8.75 -5.16 -8.27
C HIS A 99 -9.76 -6.21 -8.71
N ARG A 100 -9.35 -7.48 -8.67
CA ARG A 100 -10.20 -8.62 -8.99
C ARG A 100 -10.06 -9.67 -7.91
N VAL A 101 -11.17 -10.15 -7.37
CA VAL A 101 -11.18 -11.36 -6.53
C VAL A 101 -11.55 -12.53 -7.43
N THR A 102 -10.71 -13.56 -7.40
CA THR A 102 -10.83 -14.77 -8.23
C THR A 102 -10.93 -15.99 -7.34
N ASN A 103 -11.27 -17.15 -7.92
CA ASN A 103 -11.28 -18.41 -7.18
C ASN A 103 -9.90 -18.85 -6.68
N MET A 104 -8.80 -18.35 -7.26
CA MET A 104 -7.43 -18.72 -6.87
C MET A 104 -6.79 -17.71 -5.90
N GLY A 105 -7.36 -16.52 -5.78
CA GLY A 105 -6.80 -15.46 -4.94
C GLY A 105 -7.26 -14.06 -5.34
N ILE A 106 -6.51 -13.06 -4.90
CA ILE A 106 -6.78 -11.64 -5.15
C ILE A 106 -5.77 -11.10 -6.15
N ILE A 107 -6.25 -10.46 -7.22
CA ILE A 107 -5.42 -9.76 -8.20
C ILE A 107 -5.54 -8.26 -7.93
N SER A 108 -4.39 -7.60 -7.77
CA SER A 108 -4.31 -6.16 -7.57
C SER A 108 -3.14 -5.59 -8.36
N GLY A 109 -3.38 -4.58 -9.20
CA GLY A 109 -2.29 -3.88 -9.90
C GLY A 109 -1.46 -4.77 -10.83
N GLY A 110 -2.09 -5.78 -11.44
CA GLY A 110 -1.41 -6.73 -12.33
C GLY A 110 -0.60 -7.81 -11.60
N LYS A 111 -0.68 -7.91 -10.27
CA LYS A 111 -0.09 -9.00 -9.48
C LYS A 111 -1.19 -9.89 -8.91
N SER A 112 -1.01 -11.20 -9.00
CA SER A 112 -1.86 -12.20 -8.34
C SER A 112 -1.30 -12.54 -6.96
N PHE A 113 -2.15 -12.54 -5.95
CA PHE A 113 -1.87 -13.03 -4.61
C PHE A 113 -2.72 -14.27 -4.38
N LEU A 114 -2.10 -15.42 -4.21
CA LEU A 114 -2.83 -16.69 -4.03
C LEU A 114 -3.42 -16.78 -2.63
N TRP A 115 -4.53 -17.50 -2.45
CA TRP A 115 -5.12 -17.70 -1.12
C TRP A 115 -4.13 -18.28 -0.10
N SER A 116 -3.20 -19.14 -0.54
CA SER A 116 -2.15 -19.72 0.33
C SER A 116 -1.13 -18.71 0.84
N GLU A 117 -1.05 -17.53 0.23
CA GLU A 117 -0.14 -16.45 0.61
C GLU A 117 -0.82 -15.37 1.45
N LEU A 118 -2.15 -15.44 1.55
CA LEU A 118 -2.99 -14.56 2.33
C LEU A 118 -3.30 -15.23 3.66
N ASP A 119 -3.46 -14.44 4.72
CA ASP A 119 -3.62 -14.95 6.08
C ASP A 119 -5.01 -14.60 6.65
N SER A 120 -5.23 -13.31 6.81
CA SER A 120 -6.39 -12.76 7.51
C SER A 120 -6.78 -11.43 6.88
N PHE A 121 -8.02 -11.01 7.09
CA PHE A 121 -8.50 -9.72 6.59
C PHE A 121 -9.38 -9.00 7.59
N TRP A 122 -9.45 -7.69 7.46
CA TRP A 122 -10.37 -6.83 8.20
C TRP A 122 -10.77 -5.62 7.35
N PHE A 123 -11.87 -5.00 7.74
CA PHE A 123 -12.30 -3.72 7.18
C PHE A 123 -11.86 -2.58 8.09
N ASP A 124 -11.43 -1.48 7.47
CA ASP A 124 -11.05 -0.25 8.17
C ASP A 124 -11.68 0.95 7.45
N LYS A 125 -11.90 2.05 8.18
CA LYS A 125 -12.53 3.26 7.64
C LYS A 125 -11.64 4.46 7.91
N LYS A 126 -11.14 5.10 6.84
CA LYS A 126 -10.26 6.26 6.94
C LYS A 126 -10.92 7.51 6.35
N GLY A 127 -11.66 8.24 7.19
CA GLY A 127 -12.49 9.35 6.72
C GLY A 127 -13.77 8.81 6.08
N ASP A 128 -14.03 9.17 4.82
CA ASP A 128 -15.17 8.65 4.05
C ASP A 128 -14.83 7.41 3.21
N ASP A 129 -13.54 7.05 3.11
CA ASP A 129 -13.09 5.90 2.34
C ASP A 129 -13.13 4.61 3.18
N HIS A 130 -13.72 3.57 2.59
CA HIS A 130 -13.76 2.22 3.13
C HIS A 130 -12.58 1.40 2.60
N LEU A 131 -11.88 0.68 3.48
CA LEU A 131 -10.66 -0.04 3.19
C LEU A 131 -10.79 -1.52 3.54
N LEU A 132 -10.38 -2.38 2.62
CA LEU A 132 -10.16 -3.79 2.84
C LEU A 132 -8.67 -3.98 3.06
N ILE A 133 -8.32 -4.52 4.21
CA ILE A 133 -6.94 -4.80 4.56
C ILE A 133 -6.77 -6.31 4.65
N VAL A 134 -5.88 -6.86 3.84
CA VAL A 134 -5.56 -8.29 3.82
C VAL A 134 -4.11 -8.47 4.23
N GLN A 135 -3.87 -9.24 5.29
CA GLN A 135 -2.54 -9.61 5.73
C GLN A 135 -2.00 -10.75 4.87
N THR A 136 -0.70 -10.68 4.56
CA THR A 136 -0.03 -11.68 3.73
C THR A 136 1.11 -12.32 4.53
N HIS A 137 1.43 -13.56 4.18
CA HIS A 137 2.64 -14.27 4.66
C HIS A 137 3.88 -13.93 3.82
N LEU A 138 3.74 -13.04 2.83
CA LEU A 138 4.80 -12.60 1.94
C LEU A 138 5.77 -11.64 2.67
N ARG A 139 7.06 -11.71 2.33
CA ARG A 139 8.06 -10.72 2.81
C ARG A 139 7.73 -9.30 2.38
N PHE A 140 7.13 -9.14 1.20
CA PHE A 140 6.70 -7.86 0.67
C PHE A 140 5.67 -8.05 -0.46
N PRO A 141 4.53 -7.33 -0.47
CA PRO A 141 4.00 -6.51 0.62
C PRO A 141 3.48 -7.41 1.75
N SER A 142 3.65 -7.01 3.01
CA SER A 142 3.15 -7.74 4.20
C SER A 142 1.65 -7.52 4.46
N ARG A 143 1.07 -6.53 3.79
CA ARG A 143 -0.33 -6.14 3.89
C ARG A 143 -0.76 -5.55 2.56
N LEU A 144 -1.86 -6.06 2.04
CA LEU A 144 -2.55 -5.54 0.87
C LEU A 144 -3.67 -4.62 1.35
N ILE A 145 -3.64 -3.36 0.93
CA ILE A 145 -4.67 -2.36 1.26
C ILE A 145 -5.42 -2.07 -0.02
N ILE A 146 -6.73 -2.30 -0.03
CA ILE A 146 -7.59 -2.11 -1.19
C ILE A 146 -8.72 -1.17 -0.81
N ILE A 147 -8.98 -0.15 -1.64
CA ILE A 147 -10.06 0.80 -1.38
C ILE A 147 -11.35 0.24 -1.96
N LEU A 148 -12.43 0.27 -1.17
CA LEU A 148 -13.77 -0.05 -1.62
C LEU A 148 -14.49 1.25 -1.95
N ASN A 149 -14.68 1.50 -3.25
CA ASN A 149 -15.44 2.66 -3.73
C ASN A 149 -16.80 2.27 -4.34
N SER A 150 -16.86 1.14 -5.03
CA SER A 150 -18.05 0.70 -5.79
C SER A 150 -18.58 -0.66 -5.38
N VAL A 151 -17.92 -1.36 -4.45
CA VAL A 151 -18.29 -2.71 -4.01
C VAL A 151 -18.73 -2.68 -2.56
N SER A 152 -19.79 -3.43 -2.24
CA SER A 152 -20.30 -3.52 -0.88
C SER A 152 -19.40 -4.39 -0.01
N GLU A 153 -19.14 -3.94 1.22
CA GLU A 153 -18.35 -4.70 2.21
C GLU A 153 -18.96 -6.08 2.47
N ARG A 154 -20.29 -6.18 2.52
CA ARG A 154 -21.00 -7.45 2.78
C ARG A 154 -20.71 -8.50 1.71
N THR A 155 -20.80 -8.13 0.44
CA THR A 155 -20.50 -9.05 -0.67
C THR A 155 -19.05 -9.53 -0.62
N LEU A 156 -18.12 -8.66 -0.23
CA LEU A 156 -16.72 -9.06 -0.08
C LEU A 156 -16.49 -9.91 1.16
N LEU A 157 -17.19 -9.63 2.25
CA LEU A 157 -17.13 -10.43 3.47
C LEU A 157 -17.53 -11.88 3.18
N ASP A 158 -18.68 -12.09 2.53
CA ASP A 158 -19.18 -13.43 2.20
C ASP A 158 -18.17 -14.23 1.34
N ILE A 159 -17.54 -13.59 0.36
CA ILE A 159 -16.57 -14.24 -0.55
C ILE A 159 -15.22 -14.50 0.16
N LEU A 160 -14.76 -13.57 0.99
CA LEU A 160 -13.45 -13.66 1.64
C LEU A 160 -13.47 -14.59 2.85
N GLU A 161 -14.58 -14.68 3.57
CA GLU A 161 -14.72 -15.54 4.75
C GLU A 161 -14.67 -17.04 4.39
N GLU A 162 -15.07 -17.41 3.16
CA GLU A 162 -14.90 -18.78 2.64
C GLU A 162 -13.42 -19.20 2.51
N HIS A 163 -12.50 -18.24 2.44
CA HIS A 163 -11.09 -18.48 2.13
C HIS A 163 -10.11 -17.95 3.20
N LEU A 164 -10.50 -16.95 3.99
CA LEU A 164 -9.64 -16.23 4.93
C LEU A 164 -10.34 -15.96 6.27
N HIS A 165 -9.54 -15.80 7.32
CA HIS A 165 -10.05 -15.46 8.65
C HIS A 165 -10.35 -13.97 8.80
N TYR A 166 -11.61 -13.64 9.09
CA TYR A 166 -12.04 -12.27 9.40
C TYR A 166 -11.60 -11.84 10.81
N HIS A 167 -11.11 -10.60 10.93
CA HIS A 167 -10.80 -9.93 12.19
C HIS A 167 -11.58 -8.61 12.30
N GLU A 168 -12.05 -8.26 13.50
CA GLU A 168 -12.82 -7.02 13.74
C GLU A 168 -11.94 -5.74 13.75
N GLY A 169 -10.61 -5.88 13.78
CA GLY A 169 -9.70 -4.73 13.77
C GLY A 169 -8.24 -5.14 13.61
N PRO A 170 -7.34 -4.17 13.36
CA PRO A 170 -5.92 -4.46 13.25
C PRO A 170 -5.42 -5.04 14.58
N VAL A 171 -4.58 -6.07 14.53
CA VAL A 171 -3.90 -6.60 15.71
C VAL A 171 -3.05 -5.46 16.29
N HIS A 172 -3.58 -4.75 17.28
CA HIS A 172 -2.91 -3.60 17.88
C HIS A 172 -1.62 -4.09 18.53
N THR A 173 -0.49 -3.72 17.93
CA THR A 173 0.78 -3.86 18.63
C THR A 173 0.81 -2.85 19.79
N LEU A 174 1.59 -3.12 20.83
CA LEU A 174 1.73 -2.18 21.95
C LEU A 174 2.15 -0.78 21.46
N PHE A 175 2.96 -0.72 20.40
CA PHE A 175 3.38 0.52 19.75
C PHE A 175 2.20 1.31 19.14
N ASP A 176 1.20 0.63 18.57
CA ASP A 176 0.00 1.28 18.01
C ASP A 176 -0.82 1.99 19.09
N LYS A 177 -0.86 1.46 20.32
CA LYS A 177 -1.52 2.13 21.46
C LYS A 177 -0.82 3.43 21.83
N TRP A 178 0.51 3.45 21.78
CA TRP A 178 1.29 4.67 22.03
C TRP A 178 1.10 5.70 20.92
N ALA A 179 1.05 5.26 19.66
CA ALA A 179 0.82 6.13 18.52
C ALA A 179 -0.57 6.77 18.56
N ASN A 180 -1.62 5.98 18.85
CA ASN A 180 -2.99 6.49 18.96
C ASN A 180 -3.13 7.48 20.13
N PHE A 181 -2.52 7.19 21.28
CA PHE A 181 -2.50 8.12 22.41
C PHE A 181 -1.85 9.47 22.06
N LEU A 182 -0.76 9.44 21.29
CA LEU A 182 -0.09 10.66 20.83
C LEU A 182 -0.96 11.43 19.82
N GLN A 183 -1.62 10.72 18.91
CA GLN A 183 -2.48 11.30 17.89
C GLN A 183 -3.73 11.99 18.49
N GLU A 184 -4.36 11.40 19.51
CA GLU A 184 -5.47 12.04 20.24
C GLU A 184 -5.05 13.34 20.94
N ARG A 185 -3.80 13.40 21.42
CA ARG A 185 -3.27 14.57 22.12
C ARG A 185 -2.82 15.68 21.18
N ILE A 186 -2.46 15.32 19.97
CA ILE A 186 -2.01 16.24 18.92
C ILE A 186 -3.05 16.17 17.80
N ASN A 187 -4.23 16.75 18.03
CA ASN A 187 -5.27 16.91 17.01
C ASN A 187 -4.72 17.73 15.82
N LEU A 188 -4.14 17.04 14.84
CA LEU A 188 -3.75 17.58 13.55
C LEU A 188 -4.93 17.45 12.58
N GLU A 189 -5.96 18.26 12.80
CA GLU A 189 -6.90 18.64 11.73
C GLU A 189 -6.30 19.74 10.83
#